data_AF-A0A518C6D5-F1
#
_entry.id   AF-A0A518C6D5-F1
#
_cell.length_a   1.000
_cell.length_b   1.000
_cell.length_c   1.000
_cell.angle_alpha   90.00
_cell.angle_beta   90.00
_cell.angle_gamma   90.00
#
_symmetry.space_group_name_H-M   'P 1'
#
loop_
_entity.id
_entity.type
_entity.pdbx_description
1 polymer ?
#
loop_
_entity_poly.entity_id
_entity_poly.type
_entity_poly.pdbx_seq_one_letter_code
_entity_poly.pdbx_strand_id
1 'polypeptide(L)'
;MTEHSSSHIKTHVVKCPVCSTRMSVRTMDVGRKTECPDCHHRFTIEKAEIKLEVPDPIVLEDGYGLKEVAHDHDDARKKMGQEIMSQAQREIKEQAERKDLNKRTQGAFEERKPRNYQESEEEEKKHREQLTPIDYDPREELVDYPLTFSPKEIQRDILLFSDVGLLMRWVFLSLFASVTVYFAANAIYYGLQPNQTFMTYMYSLAGSALSVVLGAGTIIFLGSHFLFLVMSISSGQEEWDWPELGIFDRMMEALFLVIAALLSFVPFGIMATIDPWSALPLLAFTFLAFPVIYLSMLDQGSVVTPWSGMIVSSLFKLPGKWLLFYVATSVLISAILAAGAALFFFAGIDRLAYIALPGGVMLVGGTFVYSLWLGRLSWEIGALSAAQREEEE
;
A
#
# COMPACT_ATOMS: atom_id res chain seq x y z
N MET A 1 46.44 -19.01 -4.90
CA MET A 1 45.28 -18.27 -5.42
C MET A 1 44.42 -19.26 -6.18
N THR A 2 43.35 -19.74 -5.54
CA THR A 2 42.39 -20.69 -6.11
C THR A 2 41.02 -20.02 -6.06
N GLU A 3 40.47 -19.69 -7.23
CA GLU A 3 39.14 -19.11 -7.38
C GLU A 3 38.08 -20.11 -6.90
N HIS A 4 37.36 -19.78 -5.83
CA HIS A 4 36.16 -20.50 -5.44
C HIS A 4 34.97 -19.98 -6.24
N SER A 5 34.68 -20.68 -7.35
CA SER A 5 33.42 -20.53 -8.10
C SER A 5 32.25 -20.95 -7.20
N SER A 6 31.38 -19.99 -6.87
CA SER A 6 30.12 -20.22 -6.15
C SER A 6 29.13 -20.93 -7.08
N SER A 7 29.14 -22.26 -7.07
CA SER A 7 28.17 -23.06 -7.80
C SER A 7 26.79 -22.90 -7.15
N HIS A 8 25.81 -22.42 -7.89
CA HIS A 8 24.41 -22.35 -7.45
C HIS A 8 23.92 -23.75 -7.08
N ILE A 9 23.70 -23.99 -5.78
CA ILE A 9 23.16 -25.25 -5.27
C ILE A 9 21.68 -25.31 -5.66
N LYS A 10 21.34 -26.22 -6.59
CA LYS A 10 19.94 -26.49 -6.93
C LYS A 10 19.24 -27.18 -5.74
N THR A 11 18.06 -26.66 -5.39
CA THR A 11 17.18 -27.20 -4.33
C THR A 11 15.87 -27.68 -4.93
N HIS A 12 15.34 -28.80 -4.45
CA HIS A 12 14.04 -29.38 -4.81
C HIS A 12 13.10 -29.38 -3.61
N VAL A 13 11.80 -29.22 -3.83
CA VAL A 13 10.79 -29.30 -2.77
C VAL A 13 10.19 -30.71 -2.76
N VAL A 14 10.25 -31.38 -1.61
CA VAL A 14 9.73 -32.74 -1.38
C VAL A 14 8.67 -32.67 -0.27
N LYS A 15 7.66 -33.53 -0.32
CA LYS A 15 6.64 -33.65 0.74
C LYS A 15 6.88 -34.91 1.57
N CYS A 16 6.76 -34.81 2.88
CA CYS A 16 6.80 -35.98 3.76
C CYS A 16 5.58 -36.90 3.49
N PRO A 17 5.76 -38.23 3.36
CA PRO A 17 4.65 -39.16 3.11
C PRO A 17 3.68 -39.33 4.29
N VAL A 18 4.07 -38.90 5.50
CA VAL A 18 3.24 -39.08 6.71
C VAL A 18 2.43 -37.82 7.02
N CYS A 19 3.09 -36.66 7.12
CA CYS A 19 2.45 -35.41 7.55
C CYS A 19 2.25 -34.39 6.42
N SER A 20 2.69 -34.68 5.19
CA SER A 20 2.63 -33.76 4.04
C SER A 20 3.41 -32.44 4.18
N THR A 21 4.28 -32.31 5.19
CA THR A 21 5.19 -31.16 5.34
C THR A 21 6.08 -31.01 4.12
N ARG A 22 6.16 -29.80 3.57
CA ARG A 22 7.06 -29.45 2.46
C ARG A 22 8.45 -29.12 3.00
N MET A 23 9.46 -29.76 2.45
CA MET A 23 10.87 -29.51 2.78
C MET A 23 11.69 -29.24 1.52
N SER A 24 12.63 -28.31 1.60
CA SER A 24 13.62 -28.05 0.56
C SER A 24 14.84 -28.94 0.77
N VAL A 25 15.22 -29.71 -0.24
CA VAL A 25 16.34 -30.64 -0.19
C VAL A 25 17.29 -30.36 -1.35
N ARG A 26 18.60 -30.49 -1.15
CA ARG A 26 19.57 -30.24 -2.22
C ARG A 26 19.51 -31.37 -3.25
N THR A 27 19.80 -31.08 -4.51
CA THR A 27 19.80 -32.11 -5.57
C THR A 27 20.74 -33.29 -5.28
N MET A 28 21.81 -33.06 -4.50
CA MET A 28 22.75 -34.10 -4.07
C MET A 28 22.20 -35.09 -3.04
N ASP A 29 21.07 -34.78 -2.40
CA ASP A 29 20.43 -35.62 -1.38
C ASP A 29 19.33 -36.52 -1.96
N VAL A 30 19.05 -36.41 -3.27
CA VAL A 30 18.13 -37.30 -3.98
C VAL A 30 18.68 -38.73 -3.92
N GLY A 31 17.85 -39.68 -3.45
CA GLY A 31 18.24 -41.07 -3.19
C GLY A 31 18.81 -41.34 -1.79
N ARG A 32 19.01 -40.31 -0.95
CA ARG A 32 19.38 -40.49 0.47
C ARG A 32 18.13 -40.53 1.36
N LYS A 33 18.28 -41.12 2.55
CA LYS A 33 17.26 -41.09 3.60
C LYS A 33 17.31 -39.74 4.30
N THR A 34 16.18 -39.05 4.39
CA THR A 34 16.03 -37.79 5.12
C THR A 34 14.98 -37.93 6.20
N GLU A 35 15.12 -37.17 7.27
CA GLU A 35 14.20 -37.17 8.40
C GLU A 35 13.29 -35.95 8.33
N CYS A 36 11.99 -36.13 8.50
CA CYS A 36 11.03 -35.02 8.52
C CYS A 36 11.18 -34.19 9.81
N PRO A 37 11.28 -32.85 9.75
CA PRO A 37 11.41 -32.03 10.95
C PRO A 37 10.17 -32.08 11.85
N ASP A 38 8.98 -32.25 11.27
CA ASP A 38 7.73 -32.21 12.05
C ASP A 38 7.35 -33.54 12.69
N CYS A 39 7.54 -34.66 11.99
CA CYS A 39 7.07 -35.98 12.43
C CYS A 39 8.19 -37.00 12.67
N HIS A 40 9.45 -36.61 12.45
CA HIS A 40 10.65 -37.46 12.57
C HIS A 40 10.64 -38.75 11.73
N HIS A 41 9.72 -38.86 10.77
CA HIS A 41 9.66 -40.02 9.89
C HIS A 41 10.83 -39.98 8.89
N ARG A 42 11.57 -41.09 8.80
CA ARG A 42 12.69 -41.27 7.88
C ARG A 42 12.21 -41.90 6.58
N PHE A 43 12.33 -41.17 5.48
CA PHE A 43 11.94 -41.65 4.15
C PHE A 43 13.04 -41.38 3.13
N THR A 44 13.05 -42.12 2.03
CA THR A 44 14.01 -41.94 0.94
C THR A 44 13.44 -40.94 -0.06
N ILE A 45 14.24 -39.96 -0.48
CA ILE A 45 13.82 -39.01 -1.51
C ILE A 45 13.87 -39.69 -2.87
N GLU A 46 12.71 -39.97 -3.44
CA GLU A 46 12.60 -40.46 -4.80
C GLU A 46 13.00 -39.36 -5.79
N LYS A 47 13.79 -39.73 -6.80
CA LYS A 47 14.12 -38.81 -7.89
C LYS A 47 12.83 -38.54 -8.64
N ALA A 48 12.28 -37.33 -8.49
CA ALA A 48 11.15 -36.90 -9.29
C ALA A 48 11.56 -37.01 -10.76
N GLU A 49 11.03 -38.03 -11.44
CA GLU A 49 11.06 -38.06 -12.89
C GLU A 49 10.24 -36.86 -13.33
N ILE A 50 10.93 -35.81 -13.75
CA ILE A 50 10.29 -34.70 -14.44
C ILE A 50 9.73 -35.30 -15.71
N LYS A 51 8.47 -35.77 -15.66
CA LYS A 51 7.67 -35.93 -16.86
C LYS A 51 7.54 -34.52 -17.42
N LEU A 52 8.44 -34.19 -18.33
CA LEU A 52 8.20 -33.15 -19.31
C LEU A 52 6.93 -33.61 -20.00
N GLU A 53 5.79 -33.04 -19.60
CA GLU A 53 4.61 -33.04 -20.43
C GLU A 53 5.02 -32.26 -21.68
N VAL A 54 5.54 -33.00 -22.67
CA VAL A 54 5.62 -32.51 -24.04
C VAL A 54 4.17 -32.19 -24.37
N PRO A 55 3.81 -30.93 -24.62
CA PRO A 55 2.45 -30.59 -25.01
C PRO A 55 2.07 -31.52 -26.15
N ASP A 56 0.93 -32.20 -26.04
CA ASP A 56 0.45 -33.03 -27.13
C ASP A 56 0.54 -32.20 -28.42
N PRO A 57 1.16 -32.75 -29.49
CA PRO A 57 1.25 -32.03 -30.74
C PRO A 57 -0.17 -31.62 -31.11
N ILE A 58 -0.38 -30.32 -31.28
CA ILE A 58 -1.68 -29.77 -31.69
C ILE A 58 -2.05 -30.50 -32.97
N VAL A 59 -2.93 -31.48 -32.86
CA VAL A 59 -3.51 -32.16 -34.00
C VAL A 59 -4.39 -31.11 -34.63
N LEU A 60 -3.90 -30.55 -35.73
CA LEU A 60 -4.68 -29.72 -36.62
C LEU A 60 -5.79 -30.63 -37.15
N GLU A 61 -6.96 -30.61 -36.51
CA GLU A 61 -8.17 -31.15 -37.11
C GLU A 61 -8.48 -30.27 -38.33
N ASP A 62 -8.13 -30.80 -39.51
CA ASP A 62 -8.51 -30.30 -40.83
C ASP A 62 -10.04 -30.36 -40.98
N GLY A 63 -10.72 -29.39 -40.36
CA GLY A 63 -12.18 -29.23 -40.40
C GLY A 63 -12.63 -27.79 -40.67
N TYR A 64 -11.71 -26.86 -40.88
CA TYR A 64 -12.04 -25.51 -41.30
C TYR A 64 -11.93 -25.41 -42.82
N GLY A 65 -13.06 -25.66 -43.47
CA GLY A 65 -13.27 -25.25 -44.85
C GLY A 65 -12.88 -23.78 -44.99
N LEU A 66 -11.82 -23.54 -45.75
CA LEU A 66 -11.47 -22.22 -46.27
C LEU A 66 -12.66 -21.72 -47.08
N LYS A 67 -13.59 -21.04 -46.42
CA LYS A 67 -14.43 -20.04 -47.07
C LYS A 67 -13.42 -19.05 -47.66
N GLU A 68 -13.37 -18.96 -48.98
CA GLU A 68 -12.66 -17.91 -49.70
C GLU A 68 -13.17 -16.57 -49.16
N VAL A 69 -12.45 -16.02 -48.18
CA VAL A 69 -12.74 -14.70 -47.66
C VAL A 69 -12.28 -13.74 -48.75
N ALA A 70 -13.23 -12.93 -49.24
CA ALA A 70 -13.02 -11.96 -50.30
C ALA A 70 -11.73 -11.14 -50.09
N HIS A 71 -11.07 -10.84 -51.21
CA HIS A 71 -9.76 -10.19 -51.35
C HIS A 71 -9.53 -8.85 -50.60
N ASP A 72 -10.51 -8.30 -49.90
CA ASP A 72 -10.38 -7.02 -49.17
C ASP A 72 -9.48 -7.11 -47.92
N HIS A 73 -9.21 -8.31 -47.38
CA HIS A 73 -8.33 -8.46 -46.23
C HIS A 73 -6.83 -8.42 -46.55
N ASP A 74 -6.44 -8.57 -47.83
CA ASP A 74 -5.02 -8.52 -48.22
C ASP A 74 -4.44 -7.11 -48.09
N ASP A 75 -5.24 -6.08 -48.36
CA ASP A 75 -4.79 -4.68 -48.26
C ASP A 75 -4.66 -4.23 -46.80
N ALA A 76 -5.56 -4.69 -45.91
CA ALA A 76 -5.42 -4.47 -44.47
C ALA A 76 -4.16 -5.13 -43.90
N ARG A 77 -3.84 -6.34 -44.37
CA ARG A 77 -2.65 -7.09 -43.94
C ARG A 77 -1.35 -6.45 -44.45
N LYS A 78 -1.34 -5.94 -45.68
CA LYS A 78 -0.23 -5.16 -46.24
C LYS A 78 -0.01 -3.85 -45.48
N LYS A 79 -1.08 -3.11 -45.15
CA LYS A 79 -0.98 -1.88 -44.36
C LYS A 79 -0.42 -2.15 -42.96
N MET A 80 -0.92 -3.18 -42.28
CA MET A 80 -0.39 -3.58 -40.97
C MET A 80 1.08 -4.00 -41.04
N GLY A 81 1.48 -4.74 -42.08
CA GLY A 81 2.89 -5.10 -42.29
C GLY A 81 3.80 -3.89 -42.53
N GLN A 82 3.31 -2.89 -43.28
CA GLN A 82 4.03 -1.63 -43.50
C GLN A 82 4.15 -0.81 -42.22
N GLU A 83 3.10 -0.76 -41.40
CA GLU A 83 3.10 -0.04 -40.13
C GLU A 83 4.09 -0.67 -39.13
N ILE A 84 4.10 -2.00 -38.99
CA ILE A 84 5.03 -2.73 -38.14
C ILE A 84 6.49 -2.50 -38.57
N MET A 85 6.78 -2.58 -39.89
CA MET A 85 8.12 -2.31 -40.41
C MET A 85 8.56 -0.86 -40.15
N SER A 86 7.63 0.10 -40.24
CA SER A 86 7.92 1.51 -39.95
C SER A 86 8.19 1.77 -38.47
N GLN A 87 7.50 1.08 -37.56
CA GLN A 87 7.74 1.14 -36.13
C GLN A 87 9.11 0.54 -35.78
N ALA A 88 9.42 -0.65 -36.34
CA ALA A 88 10.72 -1.29 -36.14
C ALA A 88 11.90 -0.41 -36.63
N GLN A 89 11.74 0.30 -37.75
CA GLN A 89 12.76 1.24 -38.23
C GLN A 89 12.95 2.45 -37.30
N ARG A 90 11.86 2.96 -36.69
CA ARG A 90 11.95 4.05 -35.71
C ARG A 90 12.68 3.60 -34.45
N GLU A 91 12.34 2.42 -33.92
CA GLU A 91 13.02 1.88 -32.73
C GLU A 91 14.51 1.62 -32.97
N ILE A 92 14.88 1.08 -34.14
CA ILE A 92 16.30 0.88 -34.51
C ILE A 92 17.03 2.23 -34.57
N LYS A 93 16.39 3.26 -35.12
CA LYS A 93 16.97 4.61 -35.20
C LYS A 93 17.13 5.23 -33.82
N GLU A 94 16.12 5.14 -32.96
CA GLU A 94 16.20 5.64 -31.57
C GLU A 94 17.28 4.91 -30.76
N GLN A 95 17.42 3.59 -30.93
CA GLN A 95 18.49 2.83 -30.29
C GLN A 95 19.88 3.22 -30.81
N ALA A 96 20.02 3.53 -32.10
CA ALA A 96 21.28 4.02 -32.66
C ALA A 96 21.63 5.41 -32.11
N GLU A 97 20.65 6.32 -32.01
CA GLU A 97 20.83 7.65 -31.41
C GLU A 97 21.20 7.56 -29.91
N ARG A 98 20.56 6.65 -29.15
CA ARG A 98 20.92 6.40 -27.74
C ARG A 98 22.36 5.89 -27.60
N LYS A 99 22.82 5.01 -28.50
CA LYS A 99 24.20 4.52 -28.49
C LYS A 99 25.21 5.63 -28.82
N ASP A 100 24.88 6.52 -29.75
CA ASP A 100 25.77 7.65 -30.10
C ASP A 100 25.84 8.71 -28.98
N LEU A 101 24.69 9.00 -28.34
CA LEU A 101 24.64 9.86 -27.15
C LEU A 101 25.49 9.29 -26.00
N ASN A 102 25.38 7.98 -25.73
CA ASN A 102 26.14 7.34 -24.66
C ASN A 102 27.65 7.32 -24.95
N LYS A 103 28.04 7.17 -26.23
CA LYS A 103 29.44 7.26 -26.64
C LYS A 103 30.00 8.68 -26.51
N ARG A 104 29.20 9.72 -26.80
CA ARG A 104 29.57 11.12 -26.57
C ARG A 104 29.70 11.47 -25.09
N THR A 105 28.79 11.01 -24.23
CA THR A 105 28.87 11.25 -22.78
C THR A 105 30.03 10.51 -22.13
N GLN A 106 30.33 9.28 -22.57
CA GLN A 106 31.52 8.56 -22.09
C GLN A 106 32.82 9.24 -22.53
N GLY A 107 32.92 9.70 -23.78
CA GLY A 107 34.08 10.48 -24.25
C GLY A 107 34.28 11.80 -23.50
N ALA A 108 33.18 12.49 -23.15
CA ALA A 108 33.24 13.72 -22.35
C ALA A 108 33.68 13.48 -20.89
N PHE A 109 33.52 12.27 -20.36
CA PHE A 109 34.00 11.90 -19.03
C PHE A 109 35.46 11.45 -19.05
N GLU A 110 35.91 10.77 -20.11
CA GLU A 110 37.32 10.35 -20.28
C GLU A 110 38.26 11.53 -20.61
N GLU A 111 37.78 12.63 -21.18
CA GLU A 111 38.61 13.81 -21.49
C GLU A 111 38.86 14.74 -20.28
N ARG A 112 38.26 14.45 -19.11
CA ARG A 112 38.77 14.99 -17.84
C ARG A 112 40.06 14.26 -17.48
N LYS A 113 41.17 14.73 -18.07
CA LYS A 113 42.54 14.45 -17.61
C LYS A 113 42.53 14.42 -16.07
N PRO A 114 43.04 13.35 -15.43
CA PRO A 114 43.13 13.32 -13.98
C PRO A 114 43.89 14.57 -13.55
N ARG A 115 43.17 15.45 -12.84
CA ARG A 115 43.76 16.61 -12.19
C ARG A 115 44.87 16.02 -11.32
N ASN A 116 46.11 16.42 -11.61
CA ASN A 116 47.31 16.02 -10.89
C ASN A 116 47.02 16.19 -9.40
N TYR A 117 46.69 15.08 -8.73
CA TYR A 117 46.55 15.04 -7.28
C TYR A 117 47.98 15.12 -6.78
N GLN A 118 48.42 16.34 -6.49
CA GLN A 118 49.56 16.54 -5.61
C GLN A 118 49.24 15.81 -4.32
N GLU A 119 50.19 14.95 -3.93
CA GLU A 119 50.30 14.29 -2.64
C GLU A 119 49.86 15.25 -1.52
N SER A 120 48.64 15.09 -1.04
CA SER A 120 48.23 15.57 0.27
C SER A 120 47.61 14.39 0.99
N GLU A 121 48.45 13.77 1.80
CA GLU A 121 48.16 12.98 3.00
C GLU A 121 47.34 11.69 2.80
N GLU A 122 47.99 10.63 3.27
CA GLU A 122 47.54 9.25 3.43
C GLU A 122 46.13 9.13 4.05
N GLU A 123 45.08 9.25 3.25
CA GLU A 123 43.79 8.63 3.61
C GLU A 123 43.94 7.12 3.45
N GLU A 124 44.25 6.49 4.59
CA GLU A 124 44.22 5.07 4.85
C GLU A 124 43.01 4.44 4.15
N LYS A 125 43.25 3.75 3.02
CA LYS A 125 42.21 2.99 2.33
C LYS A 125 41.75 1.89 3.27
N LYS A 126 40.70 2.16 4.06
CA LYS A 126 40.01 1.13 4.83
C LYS A 126 39.65 0.01 3.85
N HIS A 127 40.31 -1.12 4.05
CA HIS A 127 40.04 -2.36 3.37
C HIS A 127 38.53 -2.59 3.52
N ARG A 128 37.76 -2.60 2.42
CA ARG A 128 36.36 -3.02 2.48
C ARG A 128 36.37 -4.44 3.01
N GLU A 129 36.11 -4.61 4.30
CA GLU A 129 35.79 -5.89 4.88
C GLU A 129 34.65 -6.42 4.04
N GLN A 130 34.90 -7.57 3.41
CA GLN A 130 33.88 -8.29 2.68
C GLN A 130 32.87 -8.70 3.76
N LEU A 131 31.82 -7.89 3.95
CA LEU A 131 30.71 -8.22 4.82
C LEU A 131 30.32 -9.64 4.46
N THR A 132 30.52 -10.54 5.41
CA THR A 132 30.07 -11.90 5.20
C THR A 132 28.55 -11.84 5.08
N PRO A 133 27.89 -12.73 4.31
CA PRO A 133 26.42 -12.74 4.22
C PRO A 133 25.68 -12.87 5.56
N ILE A 134 26.42 -13.06 6.67
CA ILE A 134 25.94 -13.14 8.05
C ILE A 134 25.84 -11.74 8.69
N ASP A 135 26.57 -10.75 8.18
CA ASP A 135 26.62 -9.38 8.72
C ASP A 135 25.67 -8.40 7.99
N TYR A 136 24.96 -8.83 6.94
CA TYR A 136 23.92 -8.01 6.32
C TYR A 136 22.65 -8.14 7.18
N ASP A 137 22.46 -7.21 8.11
CA ASP A 137 21.16 -6.98 8.71
C ASP A 137 20.33 -6.10 7.77
N PRO A 138 19.34 -6.63 7.04
CA PRO A 138 18.49 -5.84 6.16
C PRO A 138 17.73 -4.73 6.90
N ARG A 139 17.73 -4.71 8.24
CA ARG A 139 17.15 -3.65 9.04
C ARG A 139 18.02 -2.41 9.18
N GLU A 140 19.34 -2.48 8.98
CA GLU A 140 20.20 -1.28 9.05
C GLU A 140 19.88 -0.28 7.92
N GLU A 141 19.27 -0.74 6.83
CA GLU A 141 18.81 0.12 5.73
C GLU A 141 17.42 0.73 5.98
N LEU A 142 16.71 0.32 7.04
CA LEU A 142 15.37 0.83 7.36
C LEU A 142 15.45 2.19 8.03
N VAL A 143 14.57 3.10 7.60
CA VAL A 143 14.47 4.44 8.16
C VAL A 143 13.62 4.41 9.42
N ASP A 144 14.16 4.95 10.52
CA ASP A 144 13.42 5.08 11.76
C ASP A 144 12.28 6.10 11.65
N TYR A 145 11.09 5.69 12.11
CA TYR A 145 9.89 6.53 12.15
C TYR A 145 9.37 6.77 13.57
N PRO A 146 10.17 7.42 14.45
CA PRO A 146 9.76 7.61 15.83
C PRO A 146 8.52 8.49 15.93
N LEU A 147 7.58 8.09 16.78
CA LEU A 147 6.40 8.91 17.07
C LEU A 147 6.82 10.05 18.02
N THR A 148 7.37 11.11 17.43
CA THR A 148 7.72 12.36 18.10
C THR A 148 7.33 13.54 17.21
N PHE A 149 6.86 14.63 17.83
CA PHE A 149 6.46 15.85 17.11
C PHE A 149 7.58 16.90 17.13
N SER A 150 8.82 16.47 16.90
CA SER A 150 9.93 17.42 16.76
C SER A 150 9.77 18.23 15.47
N PRO A 151 10.26 19.48 15.38
CA PRO A 151 10.17 20.27 14.15
C PRO A 151 10.80 19.56 12.93
N LYS A 152 11.83 18.74 13.14
CA LYS A 152 12.46 17.93 12.10
C LYS A 152 11.52 16.84 11.58
N GLU A 153 10.79 16.18 12.48
CA GLU A 153 9.82 15.14 12.11
C GLU A 153 8.61 15.71 11.39
N ILE A 154 8.15 16.90 11.80
CA ILE A 154 7.09 17.63 11.10
C ILE A 154 7.56 18.06 9.72
N GLN A 155 8.81 18.54 9.58
CA GLN A 155 9.39 18.87 8.29
C GLN A 155 9.49 17.63 7.39
N ARG A 156 9.85 16.47 7.96
CA ARG A 156 9.84 15.19 7.24
C ARG A 156 8.43 14.83 6.78
N ASP A 157 7.41 14.96 7.63
CA ASP A 157 6.01 14.72 7.23
C ASP A 157 5.59 15.63 6.07
N ILE A 158 5.95 16.92 6.11
CA ILE A 158 5.66 17.87 5.02
C ILE A 158 6.38 17.46 3.72
N LEU A 159 7.63 16.99 3.82
CA LEU A 159 8.39 16.52 2.67
C LEU A 159 7.79 15.24 2.08
N LEU A 160 7.32 14.33 2.93
CA LEU A 160 6.57 13.14 2.52
C LEU A 160 5.26 13.52 1.80
N PHE A 161 4.51 14.53 2.29
CA PHE A 161 3.35 15.09 1.59
C PHE A 161 3.69 15.78 0.27
N SER A 162 4.95 16.15 0.07
CA SER A 162 5.44 16.75 -1.18
C SER A 162 5.81 15.69 -2.22
N ASP A 163 5.78 14.39 -1.88
CA ASP A 163 5.89 13.33 -2.87
C ASP A 163 4.79 13.50 -3.93
N VAL A 164 5.19 13.49 -5.20
CA VAL A 164 4.30 13.69 -6.35
C VAL A 164 3.24 12.58 -6.38
N GLY A 165 3.63 11.36 -6.01
CA GLY A 165 2.73 10.21 -5.94
C GLY A 165 1.61 10.41 -4.93
N LEU A 166 1.95 10.82 -3.70
CA LEU A 166 0.99 11.11 -2.64
C LEU A 166 0.12 12.35 -2.97
N LEU A 167 0.71 13.42 -3.47
CA LEU A 167 0.01 14.68 -3.78
C LEU A 167 -1.05 14.47 -4.87
N MET A 168 -0.71 13.77 -5.96
CA MET A 168 -1.66 13.48 -7.03
C MET A 168 -2.86 12.66 -6.53
N ARG A 169 -2.62 11.67 -5.67
CA ARG A 169 -3.66 10.85 -5.04
C ARG A 169 -4.51 11.64 -4.06
N TRP A 170 -3.89 12.51 -3.26
CA TRP A 170 -4.60 13.41 -2.35
C TRP A 170 -5.54 14.34 -3.11
N VAL A 171 -5.06 15.00 -4.18
CA VAL A 171 -5.88 15.90 -5.01
C VAL A 171 -7.03 15.13 -5.67
N PHE A 172 -6.74 13.97 -6.26
CA PHE A 172 -7.76 13.13 -6.90
C PHE A 172 -8.83 12.71 -5.89
N LEU A 173 -8.44 12.10 -4.76
CA LEU A 173 -9.39 11.66 -3.74
C LEU A 173 -10.14 12.83 -3.10
N SER A 174 -9.50 13.97 -2.90
CA SER A 174 -10.16 15.18 -2.38
C SER A 174 -11.26 15.66 -3.32
N LEU A 175 -11.06 15.59 -4.65
CA LEU A 175 -12.09 15.93 -5.63
C LEU A 175 -13.30 14.99 -5.51
N PHE A 176 -13.07 13.67 -5.47
CA PHE A 176 -14.15 12.68 -5.33
C PHE A 176 -14.87 12.79 -3.98
N ALA A 177 -14.13 13.00 -2.89
CA ALA A 177 -14.69 13.24 -1.57
C ALA A 177 -15.53 14.53 -1.56
N SER A 178 -15.05 15.60 -2.20
CA SER A 178 -15.78 16.87 -2.30
C SER A 178 -17.09 16.73 -3.06
N VAL A 179 -17.07 16.03 -4.21
CA VAL A 179 -18.27 15.76 -5.00
C VAL A 179 -19.24 14.88 -4.21
N THR A 180 -18.74 13.88 -3.49
CA THR A 180 -19.55 13.02 -2.61
C THR A 180 -20.23 13.84 -1.52
N VAL A 181 -19.47 14.66 -0.78
CA VAL A 181 -19.98 15.54 0.29
C VAL A 181 -20.99 16.54 -0.28
N TYR A 182 -20.74 17.09 -1.47
CA TYR A 182 -21.66 17.99 -2.16
C TYR A 182 -23.02 17.34 -2.38
N PHE A 183 -23.06 16.14 -2.96
CA PHE A 183 -24.30 15.42 -3.22
C PHE A 183 -24.99 14.97 -1.92
N ALA A 184 -24.23 14.50 -0.93
CA ALA A 184 -24.74 14.15 0.39
C ALA A 184 -25.43 15.35 1.07
N ALA A 185 -24.73 16.48 1.14
CA ALA A 185 -25.19 17.69 1.77
C ALA A 185 -26.45 18.26 1.09
N ASN A 186 -26.46 18.28 -0.25
CA ASN A 186 -27.64 18.71 -1.01
C ASN A 186 -28.82 17.73 -0.82
N ALA A 187 -28.58 16.42 -0.86
CA ALA A 187 -29.63 15.43 -0.64
C ALA A 187 -30.27 15.58 0.76
N ILE A 188 -29.46 15.78 1.80
CA ILE A 188 -29.95 16.03 3.16
C ILE A 188 -30.72 17.36 3.20
N TYR A 189 -30.18 18.43 2.64
CA TYR A 189 -30.81 19.75 2.64
C TYR A 189 -32.20 19.73 2.00
N TYR A 190 -32.33 19.18 0.79
CA TYR A 190 -33.62 19.09 0.11
C TYR A 190 -34.55 18.05 0.76
N GLY A 191 -34.01 17.00 1.36
CA GLY A 191 -34.75 15.99 2.12
C GLY A 191 -35.38 16.52 3.42
N LEU A 192 -34.82 17.59 4.01
CA LEU A 192 -35.32 18.20 5.24
C LEU A 192 -36.28 19.38 5.01
N GLN A 193 -36.52 19.78 3.76
CA GLN A 193 -37.45 20.88 3.45
C GLN A 193 -38.89 20.52 3.85
N PRO A 194 -39.62 21.41 4.55
CA PRO A 194 -40.98 21.13 5.01
C PRO A 194 -42.00 21.01 3.86
N ASN A 195 -41.78 21.73 2.75
CA ASN A 195 -42.65 21.72 1.58
C ASN A 195 -42.03 20.89 0.45
N GLN A 196 -42.12 19.56 0.55
CA GLN A 196 -41.60 18.69 -0.50
C GLN A 196 -42.51 18.66 -1.73
N THR A 197 -41.94 19.08 -2.87
CA THR A 197 -42.51 18.82 -4.19
C THR A 197 -41.98 17.49 -4.73
N PHE A 198 -42.66 16.92 -5.73
CA PHE A 198 -42.17 15.71 -6.42
C PHE A 198 -40.74 15.91 -6.96
N MET A 199 -40.43 17.10 -7.49
CA MET A 199 -39.09 17.41 -8.03
C MET A 199 -38.01 17.42 -6.94
N THR A 200 -38.28 18.01 -5.77
CA THR A 200 -37.31 18.03 -4.65
C THR A 200 -37.07 16.64 -4.09
N TYR A 201 -38.11 15.79 -4.05
CA TYR A 201 -37.98 14.40 -3.63
C TYR A 201 -37.09 13.61 -4.60
N MET A 202 -37.37 13.69 -5.91
CA MET A 202 -36.55 13.02 -6.94
C MET A 202 -35.10 13.50 -6.92
N TYR A 203 -34.86 14.79 -6.70
CA TYR A 203 -33.50 15.33 -6.58
C TYR A 203 -32.78 14.79 -5.33
N SER A 204 -33.46 14.76 -4.17
CA SER A 204 -32.91 14.18 -2.94
C SER A 204 -32.56 12.69 -3.10
N LEU A 205 -33.43 11.93 -3.77
CA LEU A 205 -33.22 10.50 -4.02
C LEU A 205 -32.05 10.26 -4.99
N ALA A 206 -31.98 11.01 -6.09
CA ALA A 206 -30.88 10.91 -7.05
C ALA A 206 -29.55 11.34 -6.42
N GLY A 207 -29.56 12.42 -5.63
CA GLY A 207 -28.39 12.91 -4.90
C GLY A 207 -27.89 11.90 -3.85
N SER A 208 -28.78 11.26 -3.10
CA SER A 208 -28.39 10.24 -2.13
C SER A 208 -27.83 9.00 -2.81
N ALA A 209 -28.45 8.50 -3.89
CA ALA A 209 -27.94 7.38 -4.67
C ALA A 209 -26.55 7.67 -5.24
N LEU A 210 -26.35 8.85 -5.83
CA LEU A 210 -25.05 9.25 -6.37
C LEU A 210 -23.99 9.41 -5.28
N SER A 211 -24.35 10.00 -4.14
CA SER A 211 -23.47 10.09 -2.98
C SER A 211 -23.05 8.73 -2.45
N VAL A 212 -23.93 7.73 -2.43
CA VAL A 212 -23.59 6.38 -1.97
C VAL A 212 -22.61 5.71 -2.94
N VAL A 213 -22.86 5.80 -4.25
CA VAL A 213 -21.99 5.20 -5.27
C VAL A 213 -20.60 5.85 -5.28
N LEU A 214 -20.55 7.19 -5.33
CA LEU A 214 -19.28 7.93 -5.32
C LEU A 214 -18.56 7.79 -3.97
N GLY A 215 -19.32 7.77 -2.87
CA GLY A 215 -18.79 7.57 -1.52
C GLY A 215 -18.17 6.19 -1.36
N ALA A 216 -18.83 5.12 -1.82
CA ALA A 216 -18.29 3.78 -1.79
C ALA A 216 -16.98 3.68 -2.59
N GLY A 217 -16.93 4.25 -3.79
CA GLY A 217 -15.70 4.35 -4.57
C GLY A 217 -14.60 5.12 -3.83
N THR A 218 -14.94 6.28 -3.27
CA THR A 218 -13.98 7.09 -2.49
C THR A 218 -13.43 6.33 -1.29
N ILE A 219 -14.28 5.60 -0.54
CA ILE A 219 -13.87 4.78 0.61
C ILE A 219 -12.97 3.62 0.18
N ILE A 220 -13.25 2.96 -0.94
CA ILE A 220 -12.39 1.87 -1.46
C ILE A 220 -10.98 2.39 -1.74
N PHE A 221 -10.86 3.50 -2.47
CA PHE A 221 -9.53 4.05 -2.75
C PHE A 221 -8.89 4.61 -1.49
N LEU A 222 -9.60 5.38 -0.68
CA LEU A 222 -9.09 5.94 0.57
C LEU A 222 -8.59 4.85 1.52
N GLY A 223 -9.34 3.75 1.66
CA GLY A 223 -8.98 2.61 2.51
C GLY A 223 -7.72 1.87 2.05
N SER A 224 -7.58 1.63 0.75
CA SER A 224 -6.36 1.05 0.18
C SER A 224 -5.14 1.96 0.40
N HIS A 225 -5.28 3.26 0.17
CA HIS A 225 -4.19 4.23 0.40
C HIS A 225 -3.84 4.36 1.89
N PHE A 226 -4.85 4.34 2.76
CA PHE A 226 -4.68 4.36 4.20
C PHE A 226 -3.87 3.15 4.67
N LEU A 227 -4.22 1.95 4.20
CA LEU A 227 -3.49 0.72 4.52
C LEU A 227 -2.05 0.79 4.03
N PHE A 228 -1.85 1.20 2.77
CA PHE A 228 -0.50 1.35 2.20
C PHE A 228 0.36 2.30 3.04
N LEU A 229 -0.14 3.50 3.36
CA LEU A 229 0.60 4.47 4.17
C LEU A 229 0.97 3.94 5.56
N VAL A 230 0.03 3.27 6.24
CA VAL A 230 0.30 2.66 7.55
C VAL A 230 1.38 1.58 7.42
N MET A 231 1.26 0.69 6.44
CA MET A 231 2.18 -0.43 6.24
C MET A 231 3.59 0.01 5.81
N SER A 232 3.72 0.95 4.88
CA SER A 232 5.00 1.49 4.41
C SER A 232 5.77 2.18 5.54
N ILE A 233 5.09 2.96 6.38
CA ILE A 233 5.74 3.59 7.53
C ILE A 233 6.06 2.55 8.60
N SER A 234 5.15 1.61 8.88
CA SER A 234 5.41 0.57 9.88
C SER A 234 6.50 -0.42 9.47
N SER A 235 6.89 -0.43 8.20
CA SER A 235 7.98 -1.27 7.68
C SER A 235 9.29 -0.52 7.53
N GLY A 236 9.32 0.80 7.73
CA GLY A 236 10.58 1.57 7.67
C GLY A 236 11.09 1.84 6.26
N GLN A 237 10.25 1.70 5.23
CA GLN A 237 10.69 1.93 3.84
C GLN A 237 10.91 3.43 3.57
N GLU A 238 12.06 3.77 2.96
CA GLU A 238 12.38 5.14 2.54
C GLU A 238 11.73 5.50 1.20
N GLU A 239 11.75 4.57 0.24
CA GLU A 239 11.18 4.75 -1.09
C GLU A 239 9.78 4.13 -1.18
N TRP A 240 8.84 4.87 -1.79
CA TRP A 240 7.43 4.49 -1.85
C TRP A 240 7.04 3.99 -3.23
N ASP A 241 7.02 2.67 -3.38
CA ASP A 241 6.46 2.02 -4.55
C ASP A 241 4.95 1.88 -4.41
N TRP A 242 4.22 2.85 -4.95
CA TRP A 242 2.77 2.86 -4.94
C TRP A 242 2.19 1.68 -5.75
N PRO A 243 1.38 0.80 -5.15
CA PRO A 243 1.00 -0.43 -5.80
C PRO A 243 -0.09 -0.18 -6.87
N GLU A 244 0.11 -0.72 -8.06
CA GLU A 244 -0.85 -0.71 -9.17
C GLU A 244 -1.88 -1.83 -9.02
N LEU A 245 -2.68 -1.75 -7.96
CA LEU A 245 -3.66 -2.79 -7.64
C LEU A 245 -4.89 -2.76 -8.57
N GLY A 246 -5.51 -3.92 -8.75
CA GLY A 246 -6.85 -4.00 -9.33
C GLY A 246 -7.90 -3.38 -8.39
N ILE A 247 -9.08 -3.04 -8.92
CA ILE A 247 -10.19 -2.50 -8.10
C ILE A 247 -10.61 -3.49 -7.02
N PHE A 248 -10.58 -4.79 -7.32
CA PHE A 248 -10.96 -5.84 -6.38
C PHE A 248 -9.97 -5.94 -5.20
N ASP A 249 -8.67 -5.88 -5.46
CA ASP A 249 -7.65 -5.92 -4.40
C ASP A 249 -7.76 -4.69 -3.50
N ARG A 250 -7.96 -3.50 -4.09
CA ARG A 250 -8.23 -2.27 -3.31
C ARG A 250 -9.47 -2.39 -2.43
N MET A 251 -10.51 -3.05 -2.93
CA MET A 251 -11.71 -3.30 -2.14
C MET A 251 -11.41 -4.20 -0.95
N MET A 252 -10.64 -5.28 -1.14
CA MET A 252 -10.23 -6.18 -0.06
C MET A 252 -9.35 -5.48 0.98
N GLU A 253 -8.43 -4.61 0.56
CA GLU A 253 -7.64 -3.77 1.47
C GLU A 253 -8.52 -2.78 2.26
N ALA A 254 -9.47 -2.14 1.58
CA ALA A 254 -10.38 -1.18 2.21
C ALA A 254 -11.32 -1.83 3.23
N LEU A 255 -11.59 -3.14 3.14
CA LEU A 255 -12.38 -3.86 4.13
C LEU A 255 -11.78 -3.77 5.54
N PHE A 256 -10.45 -3.74 5.68
CA PHE A 256 -9.81 -3.55 6.99
C PHE A 256 -10.24 -2.23 7.62
N LEU A 257 -10.19 -1.13 6.85
CA LEU A 257 -10.57 0.19 7.33
C LEU A 257 -12.07 0.25 7.63
N VAL A 258 -12.91 -0.26 6.72
CA VAL A 258 -14.37 -0.21 6.85
C VAL A 258 -14.85 -1.01 8.04
N ILE A 259 -14.34 -2.24 8.23
CA ILE A 259 -14.77 -3.10 9.33
C ILE A 259 -14.25 -2.58 10.67
N ALA A 260 -13.01 -2.09 10.74
CA ALA A 260 -12.50 -1.42 11.95
C ALA A 260 -13.35 -0.20 12.32
N ALA A 261 -13.71 0.62 11.33
CA ALA A 261 -14.61 1.77 11.54
C ALA A 261 -15.99 1.30 12.02
N LEU A 262 -16.63 0.35 11.34
CA LEU A 262 -17.95 -0.16 11.74
C LEU A 262 -17.93 -0.71 13.17
N LEU A 263 -16.98 -1.57 13.52
CA LEU A 263 -16.87 -2.11 14.88
C LEU A 263 -16.70 -1.01 15.94
N SER A 264 -15.99 0.07 15.59
CA SER A 264 -15.78 1.22 16.49
C SER A 264 -17.01 2.13 16.59
N PHE A 265 -17.74 2.33 15.49
CA PHE A 265 -18.89 3.24 15.41
C PHE A 265 -20.23 2.61 15.82
N VAL A 266 -20.37 1.28 15.75
CA VAL A 266 -21.63 0.57 16.08
C VAL A 266 -22.16 0.90 17.48
N PRO A 267 -21.35 0.88 18.56
CA PRO A 267 -21.83 1.23 19.90
C PRO A 267 -22.40 2.65 19.97
N PHE A 268 -21.70 3.61 19.36
CA PHE A 268 -22.16 5.00 19.25
C PHE A 268 -23.47 5.11 18.45
N GLY A 269 -23.53 4.46 17.29
CA GLY A 269 -24.69 4.50 16.41
C GLY A 269 -25.95 3.94 17.06
N ILE A 270 -25.86 2.80 17.73
CA ILE A 270 -26.98 2.21 18.47
C ILE A 270 -27.44 3.17 19.56
N MET A 271 -26.52 3.69 20.38
CA MET A 271 -26.91 4.56 21.49
C MET A 271 -27.49 5.89 21.03
N ALA A 272 -26.98 6.47 19.94
CA ALA A 272 -27.49 7.71 19.36
C ALA A 272 -28.97 7.60 18.94
N THR A 273 -29.43 6.39 18.57
CA THR A 273 -30.86 6.16 18.28
C THR A 273 -31.74 6.03 19.51
N ILE A 274 -31.17 5.66 20.67
CA ILE A 274 -31.90 5.47 21.93
C ILE A 274 -31.95 6.78 22.70
N ASP A 275 -30.78 7.38 22.95
CA ASP A 275 -30.62 8.65 23.64
C ASP A 275 -29.34 9.37 23.17
N PRO A 276 -29.48 10.49 22.44
CA PRO A 276 -28.34 11.26 21.92
C PRO A 276 -27.35 11.73 22.99
N TRP A 277 -27.80 12.02 24.22
CA TRP A 277 -26.92 12.55 25.26
C TRP A 277 -26.01 11.48 25.86
N SER A 278 -26.52 10.27 26.10
CA SER A 278 -25.71 9.14 26.54
C SER A 278 -24.85 8.53 25.43
N ALA A 279 -25.08 8.90 24.16
CA ALA A 279 -24.21 8.51 23.05
C ALA A 279 -22.88 9.28 23.01
N LEU A 280 -22.80 10.50 23.57
CA LEU A 280 -21.59 11.34 23.53
C LEU A 280 -20.33 10.65 24.11
N PRO A 281 -20.38 9.99 25.28
CA PRO A 281 -19.24 9.21 25.78
C PRO A 281 -18.82 8.06 24.84
N LEU A 282 -19.77 7.47 24.10
CA LEU A 282 -19.47 6.39 23.15
C LEU A 282 -18.80 6.90 21.88
N LEU A 283 -18.96 8.19 21.54
CA LEU A 283 -18.16 8.81 20.48
C LEU A 283 -16.67 8.84 20.85
N ALA A 284 -16.36 9.14 22.11
CA ALA A 284 -14.99 9.05 22.62
C ALA A 284 -14.48 7.60 22.59
N PHE A 285 -15.34 6.63 22.91
CA PHE A 285 -15.00 5.22 22.75
C PHE A 285 -14.67 4.87 21.30
N THR A 286 -15.44 5.33 20.31
CA THR A 286 -15.14 5.12 18.88
C THR A 286 -13.76 5.63 18.51
N PHE A 287 -13.41 6.84 18.97
CA PHE A 287 -12.11 7.45 18.72
C PHE A 287 -10.94 6.64 19.34
N LEU A 288 -11.13 6.13 20.56
CA LEU A 288 -10.12 5.32 21.26
C LEU A 288 -10.03 3.89 20.72
N ALA A 289 -11.16 3.28 20.35
CA ALA A 289 -11.22 1.88 19.91
C ALA A 289 -10.69 1.69 18.49
N PHE A 290 -10.93 2.64 17.59
CA PHE A 290 -10.57 2.54 16.17
C PHE A 290 -9.09 2.19 15.90
N PRO A 291 -8.08 2.92 16.41
CA PRO A 291 -6.68 2.59 16.13
C PRO A 291 -6.27 1.24 16.72
N VAL A 292 -6.83 0.86 17.89
CA VAL A 292 -6.55 -0.42 18.54
C VAL A 292 -7.10 -1.59 17.71
N ILE A 293 -8.35 -1.48 17.25
CA ILE A 293 -9.01 -2.49 16.42
C ILE A 293 -8.30 -2.60 15.07
N TYR A 294 -8.02 -1.47 14.42
CA TYR A 294 -7.39 -1.44 13.10
C TYR A 294 -5.98 -2.05 13.13
N LEU A 295 -5.12 -1.63 14.07
CA LEU A 295 -3.78 -2.21 14.21
C LEU A 295 -3.81 -3.68 14.60
N SER A 296 -4.80 -4.10 15.41
CA SER A 296 -4.97 -5.52 15.75
C SER A 296 -5.33 -6.38 14.53
N MET A 297 -6.18 -5.87 13.63
CA MET A 297 -6.53 -6.57 12.38
C MET A 297 -5.33 -6.66 11.44
N LEU A 298 -4.51 -5.60 11.36
CA LEU A 298 -3.28 -5.60 10.55
C LEU A 298 -2.22 -6.56 11.10
N ASP A 299 -1.97 -6.55 12.41
CA ASP A 299 -1.01 -7.45 13.07
C ASP A 299 -1.34 -8.92 12.85
N GLN A 300 -2.63 -9.26 12.81
CA GLN A 300 -3.09 -10.63 12.57
C GLN A 300 -3.25 -10.98 11.08
N GLY A 301 -3.18 -10.00 10.19
CA GLY A 301 -3.48 -10.18 8.76
C GLY A 301 -4.91 -10.67 8.51
N SER A 302 -5.85 -10.39 9.42
CA SER A 302 -7.20 -10.92 9.39
C SER A 302 -8.22 -9.86 9.80
N VAL A 303 -9.27 -9.75 8.99
CA VAL A 303 -10.37 -8.80 9.19
C VAL A 303 -11.35 -9.26 10.29
N VAL A 304 -11.38 -10.57 10.58
CA VAL A 304 -12.37 -11.18 11.47
C VAL A 304 -11.92 -11.16 12.94
N THR A 305 -10.63 -10.92 13.18
CA THR A 305 -10.01 -11.06 14.50
C THR A 305 -9.50 -9.69 14.96
N PRO A 306 -10.35 -8.86 15.62
CA PRO A 306 -10.01 -7.47 15.92
C PRO A 306 -9.16 -7.28 17.17
N TRP A 307 -8.57 -8.35 17.74
CA TRP A 307 -7.82 -8.30 18.99
C TRP A 307 -6.47 -8.98 18.88
N SER A 308 -5.39 -8.19 18.87
CA SER A 308 -4.03 -8.68 19.03
C SER A 308 -3.53 -8.45 20.46
N GLY A 309 -2.99 -9.52 21.07
CA GLY A 309 -2.36 -9.44 22.39
C GLY A 309 -1.17 -8.49 22.41
N MET A 310 -0.42 -8.38 21.30
CA MET A 310 0.72 -7.47 21.18
C MET A 310 0.26 -6.01 21.23
N ILE A 311 -0.74 -5.66 20.42
CA ILE A 311 -1.29 -4.30 20.38
C ILE A 311 -1.90 -3.94 21.74
N VAL A 312 -2.70 -4.83 22.35
CA VAL A 312 -3.27 -4.56 23.68
C VAL A 312 -2.20 -4.42 24.76
N SER A 313 -1.17 -5.26 24.74
CA SER A 313 -0.04 -5.16 25.67
C SER A 313 0.71 -3.82 25.50
N SER A 314 0.83 -3.33 24.26
CA SER A 314 1.49 -2.06 23.97
C SER A 314 0.79 -0.85 24.60
N LEU A 315 -0.54 -0.89 24.82
CA LEU A 315 -1.24 0.20 25.52
C LEU A 315 -0.70 0.41 26.94
N PHE A 316 -0.30 -0.67 27.61
CA PHE A 316 0.22 -0.64 28.97
C PHE A 316 1.75 -0.44 29.02
N LYS A 317 2.47 -0.94 28.00
CA LYS A 317 3.94 -0.82 27.93
C LYS A 317 4.41 0.52 27.36
N LEU A 318 3.66 1.12 26.44
CA LEU A 318 3.98 2.42 25.80
C LEU A 318 2.88 3.48 26.02
N PRO A 319 2.43 3.74 27.26
CA PRO A 319 1.28 4.61 27.51
C PRO A 319 1.55 6.06 27.04
N GLY A 320 2.80 6.52 27.14
CA GLY A 320 3.19 7.85 26.69
C GLY A 320 3.06 8.05 25.18
N LYS A 321 3.39 7.03 24.37
CA LYS A 321 3.29 7.07 22.91
C LYS A 321 1.83 7.03 22.45
N TRP A 322 1.03 6.15 23.05
CA TRP A 322 -0.43 6.11 22.83
C TRP A 322 -1.10 7.43 23.21
N LEU A 323 -0.78 8.00 24.37
CA LEU A 323 -1.33 9.29 24.80
C LEU A 323 -0.94 10.42 23.83
N LEU A 324 0.34 10.47 23.41
CA LEU A 324 0.83 11.43 22.43
C LEU A 324 0.07 11.31 21.10
N PHE A 325 -0.14 10.09 20.61
CA PHE A 325 -0.94 9.83 19.41
C PHE A 325 -2.38 10.35 19.55
N TYR A 326 -3.07 10.02 20.65
CA TYR A 326 -4.45 10.47 20.88
C TYR A 326 -4.56 11.99 21.02
N VAL A 327 -3.61 12.64 21.71
CA VAL A 327 -3.59 14.10 21.82
C VAL A 327 -3.41 14.73 20.44
N ALA A 328 -2.44 14.27 19.65
CA ALA A 328 -2.18 14.83 18.33
C ALA A 328 -3.36 14.64 17.36
N THR A 329 -3.94 13.43 17.33
CA THR A 329 -5.13 13.15 16.50
C THR A 329 -6.37 13.90 16.98
N SER A 330 -6.53 14.13 18.29
CA SER A 330 -7.60 14.98 18.82
C SER A 330 -7.46 16.43 18.38
N VAL A 331 -6.23 16.97 18.37
CA VAL A 331 -5.93 18.32 17.87
C VAL A 331 -6.23 18.41 16.37
N LEU A 332 -5.83 17.42 15.57
CA LEU A 332 -6.11 17.35 14.15
C LEU A 332 -7.63 17.35 13.87
N ILE A 333 -8.39 16.47 14.53
CA ILE A 333 -9.85 16.39 14.37
C ILE A 333 -10.50 17.70 14.81
N SER A 334 -10.08 18.26 15.95
CA SER A 334 -10.61 19.54 16.45
C SER A 334 -10.34 20.69 15.48
N ALA A 335 -9.16 20.72 14.85
CA ALA A 335 -8.81 21.73 13.85
C ALA A 335 -9.68 21.59 12.58
N ILE A 336 -9.91 20.36 12.10
CA ILE A 336 -10.79 20.10 10.95
C ILE A 336 -12.23 20.51 11.26
N LEU A 337 -12.75 20.14 12.44
CA LEU A 337 -14.10 20.50 12.87
C LEU A 337 -14.26 22.02 13.06
N ALA A 338 -13.28 22.68 13.68
CA ALA A 338 -13.29 24.12 13.87
C ALA A 338 -13.24 24.88 12.54
N ALA A 339 -12.43 24.43 11.58
CA ALA A 339 -12.38 25.00 10.23
C ALA A 339 -13.70 24.76 9.48
N GLY A 340 -14.27 23.57 9.57
CA GLY A 340 -15.59 23.26 8.99
C GLY A 340 -16.69 24.13 9.58
N ALA A 341 -16.70 24.31 10.90
CA ALA A 341 -17.64 25.18 11.60
C ALA A 341 -17.46 26.67 11.23
N ALA A 342 -16.22 27.15 11.10
CA ALA A 342 -15.92 28.49 10.63
C ALA A 342 -16.41 28.70 9.18
N LEU A 343 -16.12 27.77 8.28
CA LEU A 343 -16.60 27.81 6.90
C LEU A 343 -18.14 27.82 6.85
N PHE A 344 -18.79 27.01 7.68
CA PHE A 344 -20.25 27.00 7.81
C PHE A 344 -20.80 28.34 8.32
N PHE A 345 -20.18 28.89 9.36
CA PHE A 345 -20.58 30.17 9.94
C PHE A 345 -20.47 31.33 8.93
N PHE A 346 -19.39 31.38 8.14
CA PHE A 346 -19.19 32.46 7.16
C PHE A 346 -19.99 32.28 5.87
N ALA A 347 -20.21 31.05 5.40
CA ALA A 347 -20.93 30.80 4.15
C ALA A 347 -22.45 30.84 4.34
N GLY A 348 -22.96 30.43 5.51
CA GLY A 348 -24.39 30.26 5.77
C GLY A 348 -24.97 28.97 5.17
N ILE A 349 -26.21 28.64 5.56
CA ILE A 349 -26.85 27.37 5.18
C ILE A 349 -27.11 27.27 3.67
N ASP A 350 -27.44 28.39 3.01
CA ASP A 350 -27.73 28.45 1.57
C ASP A 350 -26.50 28.10 0.70
N ARG A 351 -25.30 28.15 1.30
CA ARG A 351 -24.03 27.91 0.62
C ARG A 351 -23.31 26.66 1.12
N LEU A 352 -23.99 25.78 1.84
CA LEU A 352 -23.44 24.51 2.35
C LEU A 352 -22.73 23.71 1.24
N ALA A 353 -23.30 23.74 0.03
CA ALA A 353 -22.76 23.11 -1.16
C ALA A 353 -21.34 23.61 -1.54
N TYR A 354 -21.03 24.90 -1.32
CA TYR A 354 -19.71 25.46 -1.62
C TYR A 354 -18.65 25.08 -0.58
N ILE A 355 -19.06 24.65 0.62
CA ILE A 355 -18.17 24.15 1.67
C ILE A 355 -17.71 22.71 1.36
N ALA A 356 -18.40 22.00 0.46
CA ALA A 356 -18.07 20.62 0.13
C ALA A 356 -16.64 20.47 -0.43
N LEU A 357 -16.15 21.44 -1.20
CA LEU A 357 -14.81 21.42 -1.78
C LEU A 357 -13.71 21.49 -0.70
N PRO A 358 -13.65 22.53 0.16
CA PRO A 358 -12.68 22.54 1.24
C PRO A 358 -12.92 21.37 2.22
N GLY A 359 -14.17 20.97 2.46
CA GLY A 359 -14.51 19.83 3.31
C GLY A 359 -13.89 18.51 2.83
N GLY A 360 -13.98 18.19 1.54
CA GLY A 360 -13.38 16.99 0.97
C GLY A 360 -11.84 17.01 1.06
N VAL A 361 -11.21 18.15 0.79
CA VAL A 361 -9.76 18.33 0.92
C VAL A 361 -9.29 18.11 2.36
N MET A 362 -9.99 18.72 3.32
CA MET A 362 -9.66 18.58 4.75
C MET A 362 -9.88 17.16 5.27
N LEU A 363 -10.95 16.48 4.81
CA LEU A 363 -11.24 15.11 5.21
C LEU A 363 -10.15 14.15 4.72
N VAL A 364 -9.85 14.16 3.41
CA VAL A 364 -8.84 13.25 2.84
C VAL A 364 -7.44 13.58 3.37
N GLY A 365 -7.08 14.87 3.43
CA GLY A 365 -5.79 15.29 3.98
C GLY A 365 -5.64 14.89 5.46
N GLY A 366 -6.68 15.10 6.26
CA GLY A 366 -6.72 14.67 7.65
C GLY A 366 -6.59 13.16 7.81
N THR A 367 -7.26 12.38 6.95
CA THR A 367 -7.13 10.92 6.92
C THR A 367 -5.70 10.47 6.58
N PHE A 368 -5.04 11.12 5.63
CA PHE A 368 -3.64 10.82 5.29
C PHE A 368 -2.71 11.13 6.45
N VAL A 369 -2.82 12.32 7.07
CA VAL A 369 -2.02 12.68 8.26
C VAL A 369 -2.24 11.67 9.38
N TYR A 370 -3.50 11.26 9.60
CA TYR A 370 -3.85 10.24 10.58
C TYR A 370 -3.18 8.90 10.27
N SER A 371 -3.21 8.41 9.02
CA SER A 371 -2.53 7.17 8.64
C SER A 371 -1.02 7.23 8.85
N LEU A 372 -0.38 8.37 8.57
CA LEU A 372 1.06 8.51 8.78
C LEU A 372 1.41 8.37 10.27
N TRP A 373 0.67 9.05 11.15
CA TRP A 373 0.88 8.96 12.59
C TRP A 373 0.54 7.59 13.15
N LEU A 374 -0.48 6.92 12.60
CA LEU A 374 -0.82 5.55 12.98
C LEU A 374 0.28 4.56 12.56
N GLY A 375 0.86 4.73 11.37
CA GLY A 375 2.03 3.97 10.90
C GLY A 375 3.24 4.15 11.82
N ARG A 376 3.53 5.39 12.26
CA ARG A 376 4.61 5.68 13.23
C ARG A 376 4.38 5.00 14.58
N LEU A 377 3.14 5.00 15.05
CA LEU A 377 2.77 4.27 16.27
C LEU A 377 2.99 2.76 16.09
N SER A 378 2.60 2.20 14.94
CA SER A 378 2.82 0.79 14.60
C SER A 378 4.31 0.43 14.58
N TRP A 379 5.17 1.28 14.01
CA TRP A 379 6.63 1.13 14.02
C TRP A 379 7.19 0.98 15.45
N GLU A 380 6.80 1.87 16.35
CA GLU A 380 7.26 1.85 17.76
C GLU A 380 6.79 0.59 18.51
N ILE A 381 5.59 0.09 18.21
CA ILE A 381 5.08 -1.17 18.77
C ILE A 381 5.90 -2.35 18.23
N GLY A 382 6.21 -2.35 16.93
CA GLY A 382 7.07 -3.36 16.29
C GLY A 382 8.48 -3.39 16.89
N ALA A 383 9.09 -2.21 17.10
CA ALA A 383 10.41 -2.06 17.71
C ALA A 383 10.43 -2.61 19.15
N LEU A 384 9.39 -2.31 19.95
CA LEU A 384 9.26 -2.88 21.28
C LEU A 384 9.15 -4.41 21.25
N SER A 385 8.34 -4.96 20.34
CA SER A 385 8.20 -6.41 20.22
C SER A 385 9.49 -7.10 19.79
N ALA A 386 10.31 -6.45 18.95
CA ALA A 386 11.60 -6.97 18.55
C ALA A 386 12.57 -7.05 19.74
N ALA A 387 12.69 -5.96 20.49
CA ALA A 387 13.55 -5.91 21.69
C ALA A 387 13.17 -6.98 22.73
N GLN A 388 11.87 -7.28 22.89
CA GLN A 388 11.42 -8.33 23.81
C GLN A 388 11.80 -9.74 23.37
N ARG A 389 11.84 -10.00 22.06
CA ARG A 389 12.28 -11.31 21.54
C ARG A 389 13.77 -11.52 21.76
N GLU A 390 14.57 -10.46 21.59
CA GLU A 390 16.02 -10.51 21.85
C GLU A 390 16.36 -10.72 23.34
N GLU A 391 15.50 -10.30 24.27
CA GLU A 391 15.67 -10.58 25.70
C GLU A 391 15.28 -12.01 26.10
N GLU A 392 14.47 -12.70 25.29
CA GLU A 392 14.00 -14.07 25.53
C GLU A 392 14.94 -15.15 24.94
N GLU A 393 15.77 -14.80 23.95
CA GLU A 393 16.80 -15.65 23.32
C GLU A 393 18.12 -15.65 24.10
#